data_AF-A0A1A3QP72-F1
#
_entry.id   AF-A0A1A3QP72-F1
#
_cell.length_a   1.000
_cell.length_b   1.000
_cell.length_c   1.000
_cell.angle_alpha   90.00
_cell.angle_beta   90.00
_cell.angle_gamma   90.00
#
_symmetry.space_group_name_H-M   'P 1'
#
loop_
_entity.id
_entity.type
_entity.pdbx_description
1 polymer ?
#
loop_
_entity_poly.entity_id
_entity_poly.type
_entity_poly.pdbx_seq_one_letter_code
_entity_poly.pdbx_strand_id
1 'polypeptide(L)'
;MEPKDNVWADGSERGLAYAFAAVERYLRENGTNWAHRALLLPHMSASRERYHQNYSANKNIGSGRGNKPAPGGPVMVVHPPLKLLEKGMRLAAGQLLGVATPNPREVAGWAAATKAVDAVTGERHPGVPPEIEQALQDLHDAGYNGYARQREWFFAAKYFPPIDILMAASYDVDFVKSYLVVLGKSAGSVEGIDQLYVPPSQRPRTSR
;
A
#
# COMPACT_ATOMS: atom_id res chain seq x y z
N MET A 1 -14.25 21.64 6.24
CA MET A 1 -14.43 20.38 5.48
C MET A 1 -13.41 19.43 6.05
N GLU A 2 -13.84 18.30 6.62
CA GLU A 2 -12.89 17.32 7.20
C GLU A 2 -11.91 16.84 6.14
N PRO A 3 -10.66 16.48 6.52
CA PRO A 3 -9.74 15.85 5.60
C PRO A 3 -10.40 14.61 4.99
N LYS A 4 -10.47 14.57 3.66
CA LYS A 4 -11.00 13.41 2.94
C LYS A 4 -9.88 12.38 2.85
N ASP A 5 -10.12 11.20 3.42
CA ASP A 5 -9.08 10.19 3.56
C ASP A 5 -9.12 9.17 2.44
N ASN A 6 -7.98 8.52 2.25
CA ASN A 6 -7.92 7.30 1.46
C ASN A 6 -8.87 6.26 2.04
N VAL A 7 -9.33 5.36 1.18
CA VAL A 7 -10.35 4.38 1.54
C VAL A 7 -9.94 2.98 1.08
N TRP A 8 -10.37 1.95 1.78
CA TRP A 8 -10.14 0.58 1.36
C TRP A 8 -11.30 -0.34 1.72
N ALA A 9 -11.36 -1.51 1.10
CA ALA A 9 -12.30 -2.54 1.49
C ALA A 9 -11.69 -3.94 1.34
N ASP A 10 -11.94 -4.76 2.36
CA ASP A 10 -11.60 -6.17 2.34
C ASP A 10 -12.66 -6.99 1.56
N GLY A 11 -12.18 -7.73 0.56
CA GLY A 11 -12.95 -8.67 -0.24
C GLY A 11 -12.64 -10.13 0.04
N SER A 12 -11.87 -10.45 1.09
CA SER A 12 -11.41 -11.81 1.42
C SER A 12 -12.58 -12.78 1.61
N GLU A 13 -13.64 -12.37 2.32
CA GLU A 13 -14.83 -13.20 2.57
C GLU A 13 -15.94 -13.00 1.53
N ARG A 14 -16.21 -11.75 1.14
CA ARG A 14 -17.37 -11.38 0.31
C ARG A 14 -17.04 -11.21 -1.18
N GLY A 15 -15.77 -11.36 -1.54
CA GLY A 15 -15.26 -11.26 -2.89
C GLY A 15 -14.88 -9.84 -3.32
N LEU A 16 -14.06 -9.76 -4.36
CA LEU A 16 -13.51 -8.51 -4.89
C LEU A 16 -14.59 -7.56 -5.44
N ALA A 17 -15.66 -8.08 -6.03
CA ALA A 17 -16.76 -7.25 -6.54
C ALA A 17 -17.48 -6.48 -5.42
N TYR A 18 -17.62 -7.09 -4.24
CA TYR A 18 -18.18 -6.44 -3.06
C TYR A 18 -17.27 -5.31 -2.56
N ALA A 19 -15.99 -5.60 -2.37
CA ALA A 19 -14.99 -4.60 -1.96
C ALA A 19 -14.92 -3.43 -2.95
N PHE A 20 -14.94 -3.73 -4.25
CA PHE A 20 -14.94 -2.73 -5.31
C PHE A 20 -16.14 -1.78 -5.19
N ALA A 21 -17.35 -2.32 -5.03
CA ALA A 21 -18.56 -1.52 -4.94
C ALA A 21 -18.56 -0.60 -3.70
N ALA A 22 -18.05 -1.08 -2.56
CA ALA A 22 -17.94 -0.29 -1.34
C ALA A 22 -16.99 0.91 -1.54
N VAL A 23 -15.81 0.67 -2.12
CA VAL A 23 -14.83 1.72 -2.40
C VAL A 23 -15.33 2.68 -3.50
N GLU A 24 -15.99 2.17 -4.55
CA GLU A 24 -16.56 3.01 -5.62
C GLU A 24 -17.58 3.99 -5.06
N ARG A 25 -18.49 3.52 -4.20
CA ARG A 25 -19.47 4.37 -3.52
C ARG A 25 -18.79 5.51 -2.77
N TYR A 26 -17.80 5.18 -1.92
CA TYR A 26 -17.07 6.17 -1.14
C TYR A 26 -16.35 7.20 -2.03
N LEU A 27 -15.64 6.73 -3.06
CA LEU A 27 -14.92 7.62 -3.97
C LEU A 27 -15.87 8.52 -4.78
N ARG A 28 -17.08 8.04 -5.10
CA ARG A 28 -18.08 8.83 -5.82
C ARG A 28 -18.69 9.93 -4.96
N GLU A 29 -18.94 9.64 -3.69
CA GLU A 29 -19.53 10.57 -2.72
C GLU A 29 -18.50 11.63 -2.27
N ASN A 30 -17.24 11.21 -2.10
CA ASN A 30 -16.22 12.04 -1.49
C ASN A 30 -15.18 12.57 -2.49
N GLY A 31 -15.01 11.94 -3.65
CA GLY A 31 -14.01 12.35 -4.65
C GLY A 31 -14.35 13.69 -5.31
N THR A 32 -13.31 14.45 -5.65
CA THR A 32 -13.40 15.63 -6.51
C THR A 32 -13.13 15.26 -7.97
N ASN A 33 -13.65 16.03 -8.93
CA ASN A 33 -13.36 15.81 -10.36
C ASN A 33 -13.64 14.38 -10.85
N TRP A 34 -14.80 13.81 -10.49
CA TRP A 34 -15.19 12.42 -10.81
C TRP A 34 -15.09 12.05 -12.32
N ALA A 35 -15.24 13.03 -13.21
CA ALA A 35 -15.04 12.84 -14.65
C ALA A 35 -13.61 12.37 -14.99
N HIS A 36 -12.61 12.74 -14.18
CA HIS A 36 -11.20 12.39 -14.32
C HIS A 36 -10.77 11.19 -13.46
N ARG A 37 -11.71 10.45 -12.84
CA ARG A 37 -11.39 9.27 -12.03
C ARG A 37 -10.53 8.27 -12.82
N ALA A 38 -9.64 7.55 -12.15
CA ALA A 38 -8.76 6.58 -12.80
C ALA A 38 -8.91 5.20 -12.18
N LEU A 39 -8.98 4.17 -13.02
CA LEU A 39 -9.02 2.78 -12.58
C LEU A 39 -7.67 2.10 -12.86
N LEU A 40 -7.03 1.58 -11.82
CA LEU A 40 -5.81 0.79 -11.93
C LEU A 40 -6.10 -0.68 -11.62
N LEU A 41 -5.76 -1.54 -12.57
CA LEU A 41 -5.98 -2.99 -12.52
C LEU A 41 -4.66 -3.75 -12.42
N PRO A 42 -4.64 -4.96 -11.83
CA PRO A 42 -3.44 -5.79 -11.78
C PRO A 42 -3.03 -6.23 -13.19
N HIS A 43 -4.01 -6.51 -14.04
CA HIS A 43 -3.83 -6.82 -15.45
C HIS A 43 -5.01 -6.29 -16.29
N MET A 44 -4.77 -5.93 -17.56
CA MET A 44 -5.82 -5.39 -18.42
C MET A 44 -6.96 -6.38 -18.71
N SER A 45 -6.73 -7.69 -18.56
CA SER A 45 -7.80 -8.70 -18.71
C SER A 45 -8.94 -8.48 -17.71
N ALA A 46 -8.65 -7.92 -16.52
CA ALA A 46 -9.65 -7.60 -15.51
C ALA A 46 -10.57 -6.45 -15.94
N SER A 47 -10.26 -5.71 -17.01
CA SER A 47 -11.15 -4.63 -17.50
C SER A 47 -12.46 -5.16 -18.08
N ARG A 48 -12.56 -6.47 -18.31
CA ARG A 48 -13.77 -7.15 -18.82
C ARG A 48 -14.77 -7.50 -17.72
N GLU A 49 -14.38 -7.37 -16.45
CA GLU A 49 -15.25 -7.63 -15.32
C GLU A 49 -16.43 -6.66 -15.28
N ARG A 50 -17.65 -7.19 -15.14
CA ARG A 50 -18.87 -6.39 -15.23
C ARG A 50 -18.96 -5.32 -14.14
N TYR A 51 -18.47 -5.61 -12.94
CA TYR A 51 -18.52 -4.68 -11.81
C TYR A 51 -17.61 -3.46 -11.98
N HIS A 52 -16.70 -3.45 -12.96
CA HIS A 52 -15.89 -2.26 -13.27
C HIS A 52 -16.60 -1.25 -14.17
N GLN A 53 -17.71 -1.59 -14.82
CA GLN A 53 -18.26 -0.82 -15.96
C GLN A 53 -18.62 0.62 -15.61
N ASN A 54 -19.21 0.86 -14.43
CA ASN A 54 -19.60 2.21 -13.99
C ASN A 54 -18.37 3.10 -13.76
N TYR A 55 -17.42 2.60 -12.98
CA TYR A 55 -16.19 3.31 -12.69
C TYR A 55 -15.34 3.52 -13.96
N SER A 56 -15.30 2.55 -14.86
CA SER A 56 -14.49 2.61 -16.08
C SER A 56 -15.14 3.35 -17.26
N ALA A 57 -16.36 3.85 -17.12
CA ALA A 57 -17.12 4.48 -18.21
C ALA A 57 -16.42 5.70 -18.85
N ASN A 58 -15.53 6.39 -18.14
CA ASN A 58 -14.71 7.48 -18.69
C ASN A 58 -13.47 7.00 -19.47
N LYS A 59 -13.27 5.68 -19.59
CA LYS A 59 -12.16 5.02 -20.29
C LYS A 59 -10.77 5.31 -19.73
N ASN A 60 -10.68 5.94 -18.55
CA ASN A 60 -9.41 6.26 -17.90
C ASN A 60 -8.89 5.07 -17.09
N ILE A 61 -8.43 4.03 -17.79
CA ILE A 61 -8.04 2.75 -17.21
C ILE A 61 -6.55 2.50 -17.46
N GLY A 62 -5.85 2.00 -16.44
CA GLY A 62 -4.47 1.55 -16.54
C GLY A 62 -4.22 0.24 -15.82
N SER A 63 -3.01 -0.28 -15.96
CA SER A 63 -2.55 -1.45 -15.21
C SER A 63 -1.09 -1.33 -14.80
N GLY A 64 -0.58 -2.29 -14.02
CA GLY A 64 0.82 -2.29 -13.56
C GLY A 64 1.85 -2.25 -14.70
N ARG A 65 1.54 -2.90 -15.84
CA ARG A 65 2.44 -2.99 -17.01
C ARG A 65 1.90 -2.30 -18.28
N GLY A 66 0.68 -1.78 -18.26
CA GLY A 66 0.00 -1.21 -19.43
C GLY A 66 -0.21 0.30 -19.38
N ASN A 67 -1.26 0.77 -20.06
CA ASN A 67 -1.61 2.19 -20.25
C ASN A 67 -1.43 3.05 -18.99
N LYS A 68 -0.98 4.29 -19.23
CA LYS A 68 -0.87 5.33 -18.21
C LYS A 68 -2.20 6.11 -18.18
N PRO A 69 -3.02 5.95 -17.14
CA PRO A 69 -4.22 6.75 -16.99
C PRO A 69 -3.85 8.22 -16.72
N ALA A 70 -4.74 9.13 -17.08
CA ALA A 70 -4.59 10.55 -16.80
C ALA A 70 -4.85 10.83 -15.30
N PRO A 71 -4.07 11.71 -14.65
CA PRO A 71 -4.33 12.18 -13.29
C PRO A 71 -5.51 13.17 -13.25
N GLY A 72 -5.94 13.56 -12.05
CA GLY A 72 -6.82 14.71 -11.82
C GLY A 72 -8.15 14.43 -11.13
N GLY A 73 -8.46 13.17 -10.83
CA GLY A 73 -9.61 12.75 -10.04
C GLY A 73 -9.26 11.59 -9.09
N PRO A 74 -10.25 11.01 -8.39
CA PRO A 74 -10.03 9.88 -7.49
C PRO A 74 -9.50 8.67 -8.25
N VAL A 75 -8.68 7.87 -7.56
CA VAL A 75 -8.06 6.67 -8.12
C VAL A 75 -8.58 5.45 -7.40
N MET A 76 -9.10 4.48 -8.15
CA MET A 76 -9.41 3.14 -7.67
C MET A 76 -8.27 2.20 -8.06
N VAL A 77 -7.75 1.45 -7.10
CA VAL A 77 -6.75 0.41 -7.33
C VAL A 77 -7.31 -0.93 -6.91
N VAL A 78 -7.38 -1.85 -7.85
CA VAL A 78 -7.98 -3.18 -7.66
C VAL A 78 -6.88 -4.20 -7.43
N HIS A 79 -7.01 -4.95 -6.33
CA HIS A 79 -6.12 -6.02 -5.89
C HIS A 79 -4.63 -5.72 -6.18
N PRO A 80 -4.08 -4.63 -5.60
CA PRO A 80 -2.75 -4.19 -5.98
C PRO A 80 -1.65 -5.04 -5.37
N PRO A 81 -0.71 -5.56 -6.18
CA PRO A 81 0.64 -5.77 -5.69
C PRO A 81 1.29 -4.41 -5.35
N LEU A 82 2.36 -4.43 -4.57
CA LEU A 82 3.01 -3.22 -4.04
C LEU A 82 3.38 -2.17 -5.11
N LYS A 83 3.89 -2.61 -6.27
CA LYS A 83 4.20 -1.72 -7.41
C LYS A 83 2.96 -1.02 -7.98
N LEU A 84 1.80 -1.67 -7.99
CA LEU A 84 0.55 -1.07 -8.44
C LEU A 84 0.02 -0.08 -7.40
N LEU A 85 0.16 -0.39 -6.11
CA LEU A 85 -0.19 0.52 -5.02
C LEU A 85 0.64 1.81 -5.08
N GLU A 86 1.96 1.71 -5.23
CA GLU A 86 2.86 2.86 -5.41
C GLU A 86 2.49 3.69 -6.64
N LYS A 87 2.11 3.04 -7.75
CA LYS A 87 1.61 3.72 -8.96
C LYS A 87 0.30 4.46 -8.68
N GLY A 88 -0.62 3.85 -7.93
CA GLY A 88 -1.89 4.45 -7.53
C GLY A 88 -1.71 5.68 -6.65
N MET A 89 -0.83 5.60 -5.64
CA MET A 89 -0.50 6.74 -4.77
C MET A 89 0.05 7.92 -5.56
N ARG A 90 0.98 7.68 -6.49
CA ARG A 90 1.53 8.74 -7.36
C ARG A 90 0.47 9.34 -8.28
N LEU A 91 -0.39 8.51 -8.85
CA LEU A 91 -1.47 8.96 -9.72
C LEU A 91 -2.52 9.79 -8.97
N ALA A 92 -2.80 9.40 -7.73
CA ALA A 92 -3.76 10.05 -6.86
C ALA A 92 -3.22 11.32 -6.21
N ALA A 93 -2.00 11.78 -6.51
CA ALA A 93 -1.38 12.92 -5.82
C ALA A 93 -2.36 14.11 -5.63
N GLY A 94 -2.76 14.37 -4.37
CA GLY A 94 -3.73 15.41 -4.01
C GLY A 94 -5.21 15.08 -4.26
N GLN A 95 -5.54 13.82 -4.54
CA GLN A 95 -6.86 13.24 -4.77
C GLN A 95 -7.07 12.00 -3.89
N LEU A 96 -8.30 11.50 -3.80
CA LEU A 96 -8.60 10.29 -3.04
C LEU A 96 -8.06 9.03 -3.73
N LEU A 97 -7.40 8.18 -2.95
CA LEU A 97 -7.03 6.83 -3.35
C LEU A 97 -7.95 5.80 -2.66
N GLY A 98 -8.56 4.93 -3.45
CA GLY A 98 -9.35 3.80 -2.98
C GLY A 98 -8.72 2.47 -3.36
N VAL A 99 -8.69 1.52 -2.43
CA VAL A 99 -8.11 0.18 -2.65
C VAL A 99 -9.14 -0.91 -2.36
N ALA A 100 -9.46 -1.73 -3.35
CA ALA A 100 -10.30 -2.92 -3.18
C ALA A 100 -9.45 -4.17 -3.37
N THR A 101 -9.37 -5.05 -2.38
CA THR A 101 -8.49 -6.23 -2.46
C THR A 101 -9.10 -7.44 -1.74
N PRO A 102 -8.96 -8.67 -2.28
CA PRO A 102 -9.22 -9.90 -1.52
C PRO A 102 -8.07 -10.24 -0.55
N ASN A 103 -6.92 -9.58 -0.68
CA ASN A 103 -5.73 -9.80 0.13
C ASN A 103 -5.44 -8.55 0.99
N PRO A 104 -6.08 -8.41 2.16
CA PRO A 104 -5.94 -7.21 2.99
C PRO A 104 -4.54 -7.05 3.57
N ARG A 105 -3.81 -8.16 3.81
CA ARG A 105 -2.45 -8.15 4.37
C ARG A 105 -1.47 -7.34 3.54
N GLU A 106 -1.57 -7.39 2.21
CA GLU A 106 -0.65 -6.69 1.29
C GLU A 106 -0.80 -5.16 1.33
N VAL A 107 -1.89 -4.64 1.90
CA VAL A 107 -2.22 -3.20 1.93
C VAL A 107 -2.41 -2.67 3.34
N ALA A 108 -2.33 -3.52 4.36
CA ALA A 108 -2.59 -3.17 5.76
C ALA A 108 -1.63 -2.08 6.27
N GLY A 109 -0.34 -2.15 5.92
CA GLY A 109 0.63 -1.13 6.28
C GLY A 109 0.36 0.22 5.62
N TRP A 110 -0.06 0.22 4.36
CA TRP A 110 -0.51 1.44 3.68
C TRP A 110 -1.78 2.03 4.32
N ALA A 111 -2.75 1.19 4.67
CA ALA A 111 -3.98 1.62 5.32
C ALA A 111 -3.67 2.25 6.70
N ALA A 112 -2.76 1.65 7.46
CA ALA A 112 -2.31 2.19 8.74
C ALA A 112 -1.57 3.53 8.58
N ALA A 113 -0.57 3.59 7.68
CA ALA A 113 0.24 4.80 7.46
C ALA A 113 -0.59 5.99 6.97
N THR A 114 -1.61 5.73 6.14
CA THR A 114 -2.49 6.78 5.60
C THR A 114 -3.75 7.02 6.44
N LYS A 115 -3.93 6.27 7.53
CA LYS A 115 -5.16 6.25 8.34
C LYS A 115 -6.40 6.09 7.43
N ALA A 116 -6.33 5.16 6.48
CA ALA A 116 -7.39 4.94 5.52
C ALA A 116 -8.69 4.51 6.21
N VAL A 117 -9.82 4.92 5.63
CA VAL A 117 -11.16 4.54 6.06
C VAL A 117 -11.51 3.17 5.49
N ASP A 118 -12.05 2.28 6.30
CA ASP A 118 -12.71 1.06 5.82
C ASP A 118 -14.07 1.44 5.21
N ALA A 119 -14.27 1.16 3.92
CA ALA A 119 -15.47 1.53 3.18
C ALA A 119 -16.74 0.78 3.61
N VAL A 120 -16.57 -0.34 4.33
CA VAL A 120 -17.64 -1.19 4.83
C VAL A 120 -18.12 -0.72 6.19
N THR A 121 -17.19 -0.44 7.11
CA THR A 121 -17.52 -0.02 8.49
C THR A 121 -17.61 1.50 8.64
N GLY A 122 -16.95 2.26 7.77
CA GLY A 122 -16.77 3.71 7.89
C GLY A 122 -15.71 4.10 8.92
N GLU A 123 -15.06 3.13 9.56
CA GLU A 123 -14.07 3.38 10.60
C GLU A 123 -12.71 3.73 9.99
N ARG A 124 -12.04 4.71 10.60
CA ARG A 124 -10.70 5.10 10.24
C ARG A 124 -9.69 4.16 10.90
N HIS A 125 -8.68 3.72 10.15
CA HIS A 125 -7.58 2.96 10.77
C HIS A 125 -6.91 3.82 11.87
N PRO A 126 -6.67 3.26 13.07
CA PRO A 126 -6.08 4.00 14.20
C PRO A 126 -4.61 4.41 14.00
N GLY A 127 -4.00 4.13 12.84
CA GLY A 127 -2.56 4.13 12.65
C GLY A 127 -1.86 2.98 13.40
N VAL A 128 -0.59 3.21 13.74
CA VAL A 128 0.22 2.32 14.58
C VAL A 128 0.61 3.04 15.88
N PRO A 129 0.98 2.32 16.96
CA PRO A 129 1.51 2.95 18.16
C PRO A 129 2.78 3.78 17.88
N PRO A 130 3.08 4.85 18.66
CA PRO A 130 4.22 5.73 18.39
C PRO A 130 5.58 5.03 18.32
N GLU A 131 5.81 4.01 19.15
CA GLU A 131 7.05 3.21 19.14
C GLU A 131 7.21 2.45 17.81
N ILE A 132 6.12 1.94 17.26
CA ILE A 132 6.08 1.23 15.98
C ILE A 132 6.27 2.20 14.82
N GLU A 133 5.64 3.38 14.90
CA GLU A 133 5.84 4.45 13.93
C GLU A 133 7.32 4.87 13.86
N GLN A 134 7.96 5.04 15.02
CA GLN A 134 9.39 5.34 15.10
C GLN A 134 10.24 4.21 14.52
N ALA A 135 9.96 2.95 14.83
CA ALA A 135 10.70 1.82 14.26
C ALA A 135 10.58 1.75 12.72
N LEU A 136 9.40 2.05 12.16
CA LEU A 136 9.19 2.12 10.71
C LEU A 136 9.96 3.29 10.08
N GLN A 137 10.00 4.43 10.76
CA GLN A 137 10.77 5.60 10.33
C GLN A 137 12.29 5.33 10.39
N ASP A 138 12.78 4.73 11.46
CA ASP A 138 14.19 4.34 11.61
C ASP A 138 14.60 3.35 10.52
N LEU A 139 13.74 2.37 10.21
CA LEU A 139 13.98 1.41 9.13
C LEU A 139 13.97 2.08 7.74
N HIS A 140 13.10 3.07 7.53
CA HIS A 140 13.12 3.91 6.33
C HIS A 140 14.46 4.65 6.20
N ASP A 141 14.89 5.32 7.27
CA ASP A 141 16.06 6.19 7.33
C ASP A 141 17.38 5.41 7.35
N ALA A 142 17.34 4.12 7.69
CA ALA A 142 18.47 3.21 7.56
C ALA A 142 18.97 3.09 6.10
N GLY A 143 18.21 3.58 5.11
CA GLY A 143 18.71 3.80 3.77
C GLY A 143 18.77 2.54 2.91
N TYR A 144 18.03 1.48 3.27
CA TYR A 144 17.89 0.29 2.44
C TYR A 144 17.40 0.68 1.04
N ASN A 145 18.12 0.21 0.03
CA ASN A 145 17.92 0.55 -1.38
C ASN A 145 17.66 -0.68 -2.26
N GLY A 146 17.24 -1.80 -1.66
CA GLY A 146 17.03 -3.08 -2.34
C GLY A 146 18.22 -4.05 -2.27
N TYR A 147 19.36 -3.64 -1.71
CA TYR A 147 20.52 -4.51 -1.52
C TYR A 147 20.78 -4.77 -0.03
N ALA A 148 20.72 -6.04 0.35
CA ALA A 148 20.91 -6.46 1.74
C ALA A 148 22.40 -6.45 2.13
N ARG A 149 22.86 -5.33 2.69
CA ARG A 149 24.24 -5.17 3.24
C ARG A 149 24.37 -5.68 4.69
N GLN A 150 23.60 -6.71 5.03
CA GLN A 150 23.49 -7.30 6.37
C GLN A 150 24.77 -7.88 6.96
N ARG A 151 25.81 -8.09 6.14
CA ARG A 151 27.14 -8.51 6.62
C ARG A 151 28.01 -7.34 7.07
N GLU A 152 27.70 -6.12 6.63
CA GLU A 152 28.44 -4.92 7.02
C GLU A 152 27.91 -4.39 8.35
N TRP A 153 28.76 -4.34 9.38
CA TRP A 153 28.35 -3.96 10.73
C TRP A 153 27.59 -2.63 10.79
N PHE A 154 28.05 -1.62 10.05
CA PHE A 154 27.40 -0.30 9.99
C PHE A 154 25.93 -0.37 9.54
N PHE A 155 25.63 -1.20 8.54
CA PHE A 155 24.28 -1.35 8.01
C PHE A 155 23.43 -2.28 8.89
N ALA A 156 24.01 -3.37 9.38
CA ALA A 156 23.35 -4.28 10.31
C ALA A 156 22.87 -3.57 11.59
N ALA A 157 23.70 -2.68 12.14
CA ALA A 157 23.38 -1.88 13.32
C ALA A 157 22.23 -0.89 13.10
N LYS A 158 21.91 -0.54 11.85
CA LYS A 158 20.78 0.33 11.50
C LYS A 158 19.51 -0.45 11.18
N TYR A 159 19.61 -1.58 10.49
CA TYR A 159 18.43 -2.36 10.07
C TYR A 159 17.83 -3.20 11.19
N PHE A 160 18.67 -3.89 11.95
CA PHE A 160 18.18 -4.95 12.85
C PHE A 160 17.44 -4.44 14.09
N PRO A 161 17.86 -3.35 14.77
CA PRO A 161 17.12 -2.85 15.92
C PRO A 161 15.64 -2.50 15.62
N PRO A 162 15.30 -1.72 14.57
CA PRO A 162 13.90 -1.46 14.26
C PRO A 162 13.16 -2.74 13.80
N ILE A 163 13.82 -3.66 13.08
CA ILE A 163 13.21 -4.95 12.71
C ILE A 163 12.86 -5.78 13.95
N ASP A 164 13.72 -5.82 14.97
CA ASP A 164 13.46 -6.55 16.22
C ASP A 164 12.21 -6.02 16.93
N ILE A 165 12.05 -4.69 17.00
CA ILE A 165 10.86 -4.04 17.57
C ILE A 165 9.60 -4.46 16.79
N LEU A 166 9.64 -4.37 15.46
CA LEU A 166 8.51 -4.70 14.59
C LEU A 166 8.11 -6.18 14.69
N MET A 167 9.09 -7.09 14.71
CA MET A 167 8.85 -8.53 14.86
C MET A 167 8.31 -8.87 16.25
N ALA A 168 8.84 -8.27 17.32
CA ALA A 168 8.35 -8.47 18.68
C ALA A 168 6.90 -8.02 18.84
N ALA A 169 6.51 -6.96 18.14
CA ALA A 169 5.13 -6.48 18.06
C ALA A 169 4.25 -7.24 17.05
N SER A 170 4.76 -8.35 16.48
CA SER A 170 4.03 -9.23 15.55
C SER A 170 3.60 -8.59 14.23
N TYR A 171 4.30 -7.54 13.78
CA TYR A 171 4.09 -7.01 12.43
C TYR A 171 4.76 -7.92 11.40
N ASP A 172 4.02 -8.27 10.36
CA ASP A 172 4.53 -9.07 9.25
C ASP A 172 5.28 -8.21 8.23
N VAL A 173 6.08 -8.86 7.39
CA VAL A 173 6.92 -8.18 6.40
C VAL A 173 6.10 -7.46 5.31
N ASP A 174 4.90 -7.92 4.97
CA ASP A 174 4.07 -7.30 3.94
C ASP A 174 3.42 -6.00 4.47
N PHE A 175 3.05 -5.99 5.74
CA PHE A 175 2.70 -4.76 6.46
C PHE A 175 3.86 -3.75 6.39
N VAL A 176 5.08 -4.16 6.75
CA VAL A 176 6.24 -3.28 6.72
C VAL A 176 6.53 -2.76 5.31
N LYS A 177 6.51 -3.63 4.29
CA LYS A 177 6.71 -3.26 2.88
C LYS A 177 5.72 -2.18 2.43
N SER A 178 4.43 -2.38 2.68
CA SER A 178 3.38 -1.44 2.28
C SER A 178 3.42 -0.11 3.05
N TYR A 179 3.80 -0.13 4.33
CA TYR A 179 4.01 1.08 5.13
C TYR A 179 5.21 1.89 4.62
N LEU A 180 6.35 1.26 4.36
CA LEU A 180 7.57 1.92 3.88
C LEU A 180 7.37 2.62 2.52
N VAL A 181 6.48 2.09 1.67
CA VAL A 181 6.09 2.76 0.42
C VAL A 181 5.38 4.08 0.67
N VAL A 182 4.56 4.18 1.72
CA VAL A 182 3.94 5.45 2.13
C VAL A 182 4.96 6.46 2.64
N LEU A 183 5.97 5.99 3.38
CA LEU A 183 7.08 6.83 3.82
C LEU A 183 8.00 7.32 2.68
N GLY A 184 7.83 6.79 1.47
CA GLY A 184 8.52 7.26 0.27
C GLY A 184 9.56 6.30 -0.31
N LYS A 185 9.67 5.06 0.20
CA LYS A 185 10.45 4.02 -0.49
C LYS A 185 9.76 3.62 -1.78
N SER A 186 10.55 3.31 -2.81
CA SER A 186 10.00 2.69 -4.01
C SER A 186 9.62 1.24 -3.72
N ALA A 187 8.55 0.74 -4.34
CA ALA A 187 8.11 -0.65 -4.15
C ALA A 187 9.22 -1.64 -4.51
N GLY A 188 10.00 -1.35 -5.56
CA GLY A 188 11.15 -2.17 -5.97
C GLY A 188 12.28 -2.19 -4.93
N SER A 189 12.48 -1.10 -4.18
CA SER A 189 13.53 -1.07 -3.14
C SER A 189 13.19 -1.91 -1.92
N VAL A 190 11.91 -2.12 -1.60
CA VAL A 190 11.49 -2.90 -0.43
C VAL A 190 11.14 -4.36 -0.77
N GLU A 191 11.13 -4.74 -2.05
CA GLU A 191 10.81 -6.10 -2.50
C GLU A 191 11.67 -7.17 -1.82
N GLY A 192 12.96 -6.88 -1.58
CA GLY A 192 13.92 -7.81 -0.96
C GLY A 192 14.12 -7.65 0.55
N ILE A 193 13.29 -6.85 1.24
CA ILE A 193 13.45 -6.61 2.68
C ILE A 193 13.24 -7.88 3.52
N ASP A 194 12.57 -8.90 2.98
CA ASP A 194 12.44 -10.25 3.59
C ASP A 194 13.79 -10.91 3.88
N GLN A 195 14.84 -10.56 3.15
CA GLN A 195 16.20 -11.04 3.45
C GLN A 195 16.76 -10.46 4.76
N LEU A 196 16.28 -9.26 5.14
CA LEU A 196 16.64 -8.56 6.37
C LEU A 196 15.66 -8.84 7.51
N TYR A 197 14.38 -9.04 7.18
CA TYR A 197 13.27 -9.22 8.12
C TYR A 197 13.23 -10.64 8.67
N VAL A 198 14.31 -11.04 9.34
CA VAL A 198 14.54 -12.37 9.89
C VAL A 198 14.89 -12.29 11.39
N PRO A 199 14.55 -13.32 12.18
CA PRO A 199 14.87 -13.34 13.59
C PRO A 199 16.40 -13.37 13.82
N PRO A 200 16.88 -12.96 15.01
CA PRO A 200 18.31 -12.91 15.32
C PRO A 200 19.09 -14.20 15.01
N SER A 201 18.47 -15.36 15.20
CA SER A 201 19.08 -16.68 14.95
C SER A 201 19.39 -16.97 13.48
N GLN A 202 18.76 -16.25 12.54
CA GLN A 202 18.92 -16.43 11.09
C GLN A 202 19.81 -15.35 10.46
N ARG A 203 20.29 -14.37 11.24
CA ARG A 203 21.11 -13.27 10.73
C ARG A 203 22.53 -13.74 10.40
N PRO A 204 23.10 -13.31 9.27
CA PRO A 204 24.49 -13.62 8.97
C PRO A 204 25.40 -12.91 9.98
N ARG A 205 26.53 -13.56 10.31
CA ARG A 205 27.58 -12.91 11.11
C ARG A 205 28.12 -11.69 10.37
N THR A 206 28.19 -10.56 11.06
CA THR A 206 28.75 -9.33 10.51
C THR A 206 30.27 -9.45 10.41
N SER A 207 30.83 -9.05 9.28
CA SER A 207 32.27 -8.80 9.15
C SER A 207 32.62 -7.48 9.85
N ARG A 208 33.72 -7.48 10.61
CA ARG A 208 34.33 -6.25 11.13
C ARG A 208 34.97 -5.46 10.01
#